data_AF-A0A7U9NIH2-F1
#
_entry.id   AF-A0A7U9NIH2-F1
#
_cell.length_a   1.000
_cell.length_b   1.000
_cell.length_c   1.000
_cell.angle_alpha   90.00
_cell.angle_beta   90.00
_cell.angle_gamma   90.00
#
_symmetry.space_group_name_H-M   'P 1'
#
loop_
_entity.id
_entity.type
_entity.pdbx_description
1 polymer ?
#
loop_
_entity_poly.entity_id
_entity_poly.type
_entity_poly.pdbx_seq_one_letter_code
_entity_poly.pdbx_strand_id
1 'polypeptide(L)'
;MKGIISLADAPGCPAAVTAFYDRYRERITGIKTVQERNSILSDMQQDFEAEVRQEPQNRDKLSEIYQLLKRKCWEVGLFGNG
;
A
#
# COMPACT_ATOMS: atom_id res chain seq x y z
N MET A 1 -9.90 20.16 3.79
CA MET A 1 -8.81 19.45 4.50
C MET A 1 -8.73 18.04 3.95
N LYS A 2 -7.70 17.74 3.15
CA LYS A 2 -7.55 16.43 2.49
C LYS A 2 -6.79 15.55 3.47
N GLY A 3 -7.53 14.81 4.29
CA GLY A 3 -7.01 13.99 5.38
C GLY A 3 -5.94 13.03 4.86
N ILE A 4 -4.69 13.31 5.22
CA ILE A 4 -3.62 12.35 5.16
C ILE A 4 -4.01 11.35 6.26
N ILE A 5 -4.54 10.19 5.89
CA ILE A 5 -4.80 9.14 6.86
C ILE A 5 -3.43 8.70 7.38
N SER A 6 -3.00 9.29 8.50
CA SER A 6 -1.83 8.85 9.24
C SER A 6 -2.19 7.49 9.84
N LEU A 7 -1.51 6.44 9.37
CA LEU A 7 -1.61 5.10 9.95
C LEU A 7 -1.32 5.10 11.47
N ALA A 8 -0.61 6.14 11.95
CA ALA A 8 -0.34 6.40 13.36
C ALA A 8 -1.58 6.68 14.22
N ASP A 9 -2.73 7.01 13.63
CA ASP A 9 -3.97 7.31 14.38
C ASP A 9 -4.87 6.06 14.59
N ALA A 10 -4.40 4.88 14.19
CA ALA A 10 -5.11 3.62 14.43
C ALA A 10 -4.49 2.86 15.62
N PRO A 11 -4.92 3.13 16.88
CA PRO A 11 -4.54 2.30 18.01
C PRO A 11 -5.02 0.87 17.75
N GLY A 12 -4.09 -0.07 17.56
CA GLY A 12 -4.39 -1.49 17.36
C GLY A 12 -4.16 -2.05 15.95
N CYS A 13 -3.44 -1.36 15.06
CA CYS A 13 -2.98 -1.99 13.81
C CYS A 13 -1.99 -3.14 14.11
N PRO A 14 -2.25 -4.36 13.58
CA PRO A 14 -1.30 -5.48 13.69
C PRO A 14 0.05 -5.09 13.11
N ALA A 15 1.15 -5.56 13.71
CA ALA A 15 2.51 -5.27 13.25
C ALA A 15 2.71 -5.60 11.77
N ALA A 16 2.09 -6.69 11.29
CA ALA A 16 2.08 -7.09 9.88
C ALA A 16 1.48 -6.01 8.95
N VAL A 17 0.35 -5.42 9.35
CA VAL A 17 -0.32 -4.35 8.57
C VAL A 17 0.55 -3.09 8.50
N THR A 18 1.16 -2.71 9.61
CA THR A 18 2.07 -1.56 9.66
C THR A 18 3.31 -1.80 8.82
N ALA A 19 3.93 -2.98 8.91
CA ALA A 19 5.09 -3.35 8.11
C ALA A 19 4.77 -3.38 6.61
N PHE A 20 3.61 -3.92 6.23
CA PHE A 20 3.11 -3.91 4.86
C PHE A 20 2.97 -2.48 4.33
N TYR A 21 2.30 -1.60 5.09
CA TYR A 21 2.15 -0.20 4.71
C TYR A 21 3.49 0.50 4.49
N ASP A 22 4.41 0.38 5.45
CA ASP A 22 5.68 1.11 5.41
C ASP A 22 6.55 0.67 4.21
N ARG A 23 6.63 -0.66 3.98
CA ARG A 23 7.35 -1.27 2.85
C ARG A 23 6.90 -0.69 1.50
N TYR A 24 5.59 -0.62 1.26
CA TYR A 24 5.08 -0.15 -0.03
C TYR A 24 4.99 1.36 -0.14
N ARG A 25 4.75 2.07 0.96
CA ARG A 25 4.75 3.54 0.96
C ARG A 25 6.07 4.08 0.41
N GLU A 26 7.20 3.59 0.91
CA GLU A 26 8.53 4.00 0.46
C GLU A 26 8.75 3.67 -1.03
N ARG A 27 8.43 2.42 -1.42
CA ARG A 27 8.53 1.98 -2.82
C ARG A 27 7.68 2.83 -3.76
N ILE A 28 6.47 3.21 -3.35
CA ILE A 28 5.56 4.05 -4.13
C ILE A 28 6.11 5.46 -4.31
N THR A 29 6.69 6.06 -3.26
CA THR A 29 7.31 7.39 -3.37
C THR A 29 8.53 7.41 -4.30
N GLY A 30 9.16 6.26 -4.52
CA GLY A 30 10.30 6.10 -5.43
C GLY A 30 9.92 5.79 -6.88
N ILE A 31 8.63 5.65 -7.23
CA ILE A 31 8.19 5.31 -8.59
C ILE A 31 8.59 6.42 -9.57
N LYS A 32 9.38 6.06 -10.60
CA LYS A 32 9.73 6.98 -11.70
C LYS A 32 9.10 6.58 -13.03
N THR A 33 8.76 5.30 -13.19
CA THR A 33 8.24 4.76 -14.45
C THR A 33 6.96 3.96 -14.28
N VAL A 34 6.19 3.85 -15.37
CA VAL A 34 5.01 2.98 -15.45
C VAL A 34 5.36 1.51 -15.22
N GLN A 35 6.55 1.08 -15.64
CA GLN A 35 7.03 -0.28 -15.45
C GLN A 35 7.29 -0.59 -13.97
N GLU A 36 7.97 0.31 -13.24
CA GLU A 36 8.17 0.17 -11.79
C GLU A 36 6.83 0.15 -11.05
N ARG A 37 5.89 1.02 -11.42
CA ARG A 37 4.53 1.02 -10.87
C ARG A 37 3.86 -0.34 -11.04
N ASN A 38 3.89 -0.91 -12.24
CA ASN A 38 3.27 -2.20 -12.52
C ASN A 38 3.97 -3.34 -11.75
N SER A 39 5.30 -3.29 -11.61
CA SER A 39 6.05 -4.23 -10.79
C SER A 39 5.65 -4.15 -9.31
N ILE A 40 5.56 -2.95 -8.76
CA ILE A 40 5.16 -2.72 -7.35
C ILE A 40 3.72 -3.17 -7.11
N LEU A 41 2.81 -2.92 -8.05
CA LEU A 41 1.42 -3.40 -7.95
C LEU A 41 1.34 -4.93 -7.95
N SER A 42 2.16 -5.61 -8.75
CA SER A 42 2.25 -7.07 -8.80
C SER A 42 2.81 -7.63 -7.49
N ASP A 43 3.95 -7.10 -7.02
CA ASP A 43 4.55 -7.49 -5.73
C ASP A 43 3.55 -7.32 -4.59
N MET A 44 2.90 -6.14 -4.52
CA MET A 44 1.93 -5.81 -3.47
C MET A 44 0.74 -6.76 -3.46
N GLN A 45 0.28 -7.20 -4.63
CA GLN A 45 -0.79 -8.19 -4.73
C GLN A 45 -0.36 -9.54 -4.16
N GLN A 46 0.83 -10.02 -4.52
CA GLN A 46 1.34 -11.31 -4.04
C GLN A 46 1.57 -11.31 -2.53
N ASP A 47 2.20 -10.26 -1.99
CA ASP A 47 2.40 -10.13 -0.55
C ASP A 47 1.06 -10.01 0.18
N PHE A 48 0.06 -9.28 -0.36
CA PHE A 48 -1.27 -9.21 0.24
C PHE A 48 -1.92 -10.60 0.35
N GLU A 49 -1.87 -11.40 -0.72
CA GLU A 49 -2.41 -12.76 -0.70
C GLU A 49 -1.67 -13.67 0.29
N ALA A 50 -0.34 -13.53 0.40
CA ALA A 50 0.46 -14.26 1.37
C ALA A 50 0.14 -13.87 2.81
N GLU A 51 0.00 -12.57 3.10
CA GLU A 51 -0.32 -12.05 4.44
C GLU A 51 -1.75 -12.43 4.86
N VAL A 52 -2.73 -12.33 3.94
CA VAL A 52 -4.11 -12.77 4.20
C VAL A 52 -4.19 -14.28 4.43
N ARG A 53 -3.34 -15.07 3.77
CA ARG A 53 -3.27 -16.52 3.98
C ARG A 53 -2.65 -16.87 5.34
N GLN A 54 -1.63 -16.12 5.77
CA GLN A 54 -0.96 -16.33 7.06
C GLN A 54 -1.82 -15.82 8.23
N GLU A 55 -2.41 -14.64 8.09
CA GLU A 55 -3.20 -13.96 9.11
C GLU A 55 -4.56 -13.51 8.55
N PRO A 56 -5.51 -14.43 8.34
CA PRO A 56 -6.82 -14.10 7.78
C PRO A 56 -7.61 -13.12 8.64
N GLN A 57 -7.31 -13.04 9.94
CA GLN A 57 -7.85 -12.06 10.88
C GLN A 57 -7.52 -10.59 10.52
N ASN A 58 -6.41 -10.37 9.82
CA ASN A 58 -5.96 -9.04 9.42
C ASN A 58 -6.50 -8.65 8.03
N ARG A 59 -7.28 -9.52 7.37
CA ARG A 59 -7.73 -9.35 5.99
C ARG A 59 -8.44 -8.03 5.74
N ASP A 60 -9.38 -7.66 6.58
CA ASP A 60 -10.15 -6.42 6.40
C ASP A 60 -9.21 -5.20 6.44
N LYS A 61 -8.35 -5.14 7.46
CA LYS A 61 -7.37 -4.07 7.64
C LYS A 61 -6.34 -4.03 6.50
N LEU A 62 -5.80 -5.19 6.12
CA LEU A 62 -4.87 -5.32 4.99
C LEU A 62 -5.54 -4.90 3.68
N SER A 63 -6.81 -5.20 3.49
CA SER A 63 -7.57 -4.80 2.30
C SER A 63 -7.72 -3.29 2.22
N GLU A 64 -8.03 -2.61 3.33
CA GLU A 64 -8.07 -1.15 3.38
C GLU A 64 -6.72 -0.53 2.99
N ILE A 65 -5.62 -1.04 3.56
CA ILE A 65 -4.27 -0.58 3.27
C ILE A 65 -3.86 -0.87 1.83
N TYR A 66 -4.15 -2.05 1.33
CA TYR A 66 -3.89 -2.43 -0.05
C TYR A 66 -4.61 -1.51 -1.05
N GLN A 67 -5.89 -1.21 -0.83
CA GLN A 67 -6.64 -0.28 -1.68
C GLN A 67 -6.07 1.14 -1.62
N LEU A 68 -5.69 1.61 -0.42
CA LEU A 68 -5.05 2.91 -0.24
C LEU A 68 -3.71 3.01 -0.99
N LEU A 69 -2.85 2.01 -0.85
CA LEU A 69 -1.55 1.95 -1.51
C LEU A 69 -1.70 1.85 -3.04
N LYS A 70 -2.64 1.02 -3.54
CA LYS A 70 -2.97 0.99 -4.98
C LYS A 70 -3.33 2.37 -5.49
N ARG A 71 -4.23 3.08 -4.80
CA ARG A 71 -4.62 4.45 -5.20
C ARG A 71 -3.39 5.37 -5.25
N LYS A 72 -2.48 5.27 -4.28
CA LYS A 72 -1.23 6.04 -4.25
C LYS A 72 -0.29 5.70 -5.41
N CYS A 73 -0.15 4.42 -5.79
CA CYS A 73 0.59 4.03 -7.00
C CYS A 73 0.07 4.74 -8.25
N TRP A 74 -1.25 4.87 -8.39
CA TRP A 74 -1.88 5.53 -9.52
C TRP A 74 -1.72 7.05 -9.46
N GLU A 75 -1.81 7.67 -8.28
CA GLU A 75 -1.58 9.11 -8.11
C GLU A 75 -0.16 9.50 -8.54
N VAL A 76 0.89 8.76 -8.13
CA VAL A 76 2.28 9.07 -8.49
C VAL A 76 2.52 8.98 -10.01
N GLY A 77 1.85 8.05 -10.69
CA GLY A 77 1.96 7.90 -12.15
C GLY A 77 1.16 8.94 -12.97
N LEU A 78 0.22 9.66 -12.36
CA LEU A 78 -0.64 10.65 -13.04
C LEU A 78 -0.03 12.06 -13.11
N PHE A 79 0.93 12.40 -12.23
CA PHE A 79 1.58 13.72 -12.22
C PHE A 79 2.79 13.84 -13.16
N GLY A 80 3.08 12.81 -13.97
CA GLY A 80 4.19 12.79 -14.92
C GLY A 80 3.84 13.23 -16.36
N ASN A 81 2.76 14.00 -16.56
CA ASN A 81 2.43 14.53 -17.88
C ASN A 81 1.82 15.94 -17.74
N GLY A 82 2.68 16.95 -17.70
CA GLY A 82 2.38 18.37 -17.81
C GLY A 82 3.53 19.06 -18.50
#